data_AF-A0A2D8MEF8-F1
#
_entry.id   AF-A0A2D8MEF8-F1
#
_cell.length_a   1.000
_cell.length_b   1.000
_cell.length_c   1.000
_cell.angle_alpha   90.00
_cell.angle_beta   90.00
_cell.angle_gamma   90.00
#
_symmetry.space_group_name_H-M   'P 1'
#
loop_
_entity.id
_entity.type
_entity.pdbx_description
1 polymer ?
#
loop_
_entity_poly.entity_id
_entity_poly.type
_entity_poly.pdbx_seq_one_letter_code
_entity_poly.pdbx_strand_id
1 'polypeptide(L)' 'MSGAHFEPMKRSLRERGLIGSDDRLTEAGHAHARALIDDLRSAEAPCNPSAPRVRWNHTSQQRRH' A
#
# COMPACT_ATOMS: atom_id res chain seq x y z
N MET A 1 -2.37 -10.34 15.57
CA MET A 1 -1.21 -9.44 15.57
C MET A 1 -1.64 -8.14 16.23
N SER A 2 -0.97 -7.71 17.30
CA SER A 2 -1.32 -6.47 18.01
C SER A 2 -1.02 -5.24 17.15
N GLY A 3 -1.93 -4.27 17.09
CA GLY A 3 -1.74 -3.02 16.36
C GLY A 3 -0.50 -2.21 16.79
N ALA A 4 0.05 -2.52 17.97
CA ALA A 4 1.22 -1.85 18.55
C ALA A 4 2.50 -1.93 17.68
N HIS A 5 2.64 -2.96 16.83
CA HIS A 5 3.81 -3.10 15.96
C HIS A 5 3.86 -2.05 14.85
N PHE A 6 2.70 -1.50 14.46
CA PHE A 6 2.61 -0.52 13.37
C PHE A 6 2.64 0.93 13.86
N GLU A 7 2.53 1.17 15.16
CA GLU A 7 2.52 2.52 15.73
C GLU A 7 3.80 3.33 15.44
N PRO A 8 5.01 2.75 15.46
CA PRO A 8 6.21 3.49 15.05
C PRO A 8 6.14 3.97 13.60
N MET A 9 5.62 3.11 12.70
CA MET A 9 5.45 3.44 11.29
C MET A 9 4.37 4.51 11.11
N LYS A 10 3.20 4.37 11.75
CA LYS A 10 2.12 5.35 11.68
C LYS A 10 2.57 6.72 12.19
N ARG A 11 3.28 6.76 13.32
CA ARG A 11 3.87 7.99 13.85
C ARG A 11 4.79 8.67 12.83
N SER A 12 5.69 7.92 12.20
CA SER A 12 6.57 8.48 11.16
C SER A 12 5.78 9.02 9.97
N LEU A 13 4.72 8.33 9.53
CA LEU A 13 3.88 8.80 8.43
C LEU A 13 3.07 10.06 8.79
N ARG A 14 2.63 10.20 10.05
CA ARG A 14 1.99 11.42 10.57
C ARG A 14 2.97 12.58 10.67
N GLU A 15 4.19 12.34 11.16
CA GLU A 15 5.26 13.35 11.24
C GLU A 15 5.64 13.89 9.85
N ARG A 16 5.58 13.03 8.83
CA ARG A 16 5.76 13.40 7.42
C ARG A 16 4.51 14.07 6.79
N GLY A 17 3.41 14.19 7.53
CA GLY A 17 2.16 14.75 7.05
C GLY A 17 1.43 13.91 5.99
N LEU A 18 1.78 12.63 5.83
CA LEU A 18 1.21 11.76 4.80
C LEU A 18 -0.10 11.12 5.24
N ILE A 19 -0.28 10.90 6.53
CA ILE A 19 -1.54 10.43 7.11
C ILE A 19 -1.98 11.34 8.27
N GLY A 20 -3.29 11.44 8.47
CA GLY A 20 -3.91 12.17 9.56
C GLY A 20 -3.89 11.41 10.89
N SER A 21 -4.43 12.05 11.93
CA SER A 21 -4.67 11.42 13.24
C SER A 21 -5.72 10.31 13.19
N ASP A 22 -6.56 10.29 12.15
CA ASP A 22 -7.57 9.28 11.86
C ASP A 22 -7.04 8.11 11.01
N ASP A 23 -5.71 8.04 10.82
CA ASP A 23 -5.02 7.05 9.98
C ASP A 23 -5.41 7.07 8.49
N ARG A 24 -6.03 8.16 8.01
CA ARG A 24 -6.34 8.35 6.59
C ARG A 24 -5.26 9.14 5.87
N LEU A 25 -5.14 8.96 4.55
CA LEU A 25 -4.24 9.77 3.74
C LEU A 25 -4.68 11.24 3.77
N THR A 26 -3.70 12.13 3.87
CA THR A 26 -3.89 13.55 3.59
C THR A 26 -3.79 13.80 2.08
N GLU A 27 -4.05 15.03 1.64
CA GLU A 27 -3.77 15.44 0.25
C GLU A 27 -2.30 15.22 -0.14
N ALA A 28 -1.38 15.54 0.77
CA ALA A 28 0.05 15.27 0.57
C ALA A 28 0.35 13.77 0.50
N GLY A 29 -0.33 12.96 1.32
CA GLY A 29 -0.30 11.51 1.26
C GLY A 29 -0.75 10.96 -0.09
N HIS A 30 -1.86 11.47 -0.62
CA HIS A 30 -2.37 11.10 -1.95
C HIS A 30 -1.40 11.47 -3.07
N ALA A 31 -0.86 12.69 -3.06
CA ALA A 31 0.13 13.14 -4.03
C ALA A 31 1.40 12.28 -3.99
N HIS A 32 1.91 11.98 -2.79
CA HIS A 32 3.09 11.13 -2.61
C HIS A 32 2.85 9.70 -3.10
N ALA A 33 1.71 9.11 -2.77
CA ALA A 33 1.35 7.76 -3.24
C ALA A 33 1.23 7.70 -4.77
N ARG A 34 0.68 8.74 -5.39
CA ARG A 34 0.55 8.82 -6.85
C ARG A 34 1.92 8.91 -7.52
N ALA A 35 2.82 9.76 -7.03
CA ALA A 35 4.19 9.85 -7.52
C ALA A 35 4.91 8.50 -7.42
N LEU A 36 4.79 7.82 -6.26
CA LEU A 36 5.39 6.50 -6.06
C LEU A 36 4.86 5.46 -7.06
N ILE A 37 3.56 5.47 -7.35
CA ILE A 37 2.96 4.57 -8.34
C ILE A 37 3.49 4.85 -9.74
N ASP A 38 3.62 6.12 -10.12
CA ASP A 38 4.12 6.51 -11.44
C ASP A 38 5.61 6.17 -11.60
N ASP A 39 6.40 6.33 -10.53
CA ASP A 39 7.81 5.89 -10.48
C ASP A 39 7.90 4.36 -10.67
N LEU A 40 7.08 3.59 -9.94
CA LEU A 40 7.07 2.13 -10.03
C LEU A 40 6.59 1.62 -11.39
N ARG A 41 5.70 2.34 -12.08
CA ARG A 41 5.27 2.01 -13.45
C ARG A 41 6.34 2.30 -14.48
N SER A 42 7.18 3.30 -14.22
CA SER A 42 8.27 3.70 -15.11
C SER A 42 9.51 2.84 -14.91
N ALA A 43 9.65 2.21 -13.75
CA ALA A 43 10.72 1.26 -13.47
C ALA A 43 10.55 -0.01 -14.32
N GLU A 44 11.68 -0.55 -14.80
CA GLU A 44 11.70 -1.86 -15.45
C GLU A 44 11.20 -2.91 -14.46
N ALA A 45 10.17 -3.66 -14.86
CA ALA A 45 9.61 -4.68 -14.01
C ALA A 45 10.67 -5.76 -13.72
N PRO A 46 10.93 -6.11 -12.46
CA PRO A 46 11.93 -7.13 -12.12
C PRO A 46 11.52 -8.55 -12.55
N CYS A 47 10.31 -8.71 -13.09
CA CYS A 47 9.77 -9.99 -13.53
C CYS A 47 9.80 -10.11 -15.05
N ASN A 48 10.12 -11.32 -15.52
CA ASN A 48 10.08 -11.64 -16.95
C ASN A 48 8.64 -11.43 -17.48
N PRO A 49 8.43 -10.54 -18.46
CA PRO A 49 7.10 -10.23 -18.99
C PRO A 49 6.44 -11.44 -19.70
N SER A 50 7.25 -12.41 -20.13
CA SER A 50 6.80 -13.65 -20.76
C SER A 50 6.54 -14.78 -19.76
N ALA A 51 6.84 -14.59 -18.47
CA ALA A 51 6.54 -15.59 -17.45
C ALA A 51 5.02 -15.66 -17.20
N PRO A 52 4.45 -16.86 -16.97
CA PRO A 52 3.05 -17.00 -16.61
C PRO A 52 2.70 -16.15 -15.39
N ARG A 53 1.71 -15.28 -15.52
CA ARG A 53 1.24 -14.43 -14.42
C ARG A 53 0.67 -15.32 -13.30
N VAL A 54 1.06 -15.04 -12.06
CA VAL A 54 0.44 -15.68 -10.89
C VAL A 54 -1.04 -15.27 -10.86
N ARG A 55 -1.92 -16.25 -11.06
CA ARG A 55 -3.35 -16.09 -10.80
C ARG A 55 -3.57 -16.24 -9.31
N TRP A 56 -3.82 -15.11 -8.65
CA TRP A 56 -4.34 -15.12 -7.28
C TRP A 56 -5.79 -15.62 -7.32
N ASN A 57 -5.99 -16.91 -7.06
CA ASN A 57 -7.31 -17.46 -6.81
C ASN A 57 -7.80 -16.93 -5.46
N HIS A 58 -8.52 -15.82 -5.48
CA HIS A 58 -9.07 -15.20 -4.27
C HIS A 58 -10.27 -16.03 -3.77
N THR A 59 -10.01 -17.12 -3.05
CA THR A 59 -11.03 -17.82 -2.26
C THR A 59 -11.23 -17.09 -0.93
N SER A 60 -11.71 -15.85 -0.99
CA SER A 60 -12.42 -15.30 0.17
C SER A 60 -13.75 -16.03 0.27
N GLN A 61 -13.79 -17.09 1.08
CA GLN A 61 -15.07 -17.58 1.55
C GLN A 61 -15.73 -16.44 2.33
N GLN A 62 -16.72 -15.80 1.70
CA GLN A 62 -17.67 -14.99 2.41
C GLN A 62 -18.35 -15.91 3.42
N ARG A 63 -17.99 -15.80 4.71
CA ARG A 63 -18.81 -16.35 5.79
C ARG A 63 -20.20 -15.74 5.62
N ARG A 64 -21.14 -16.55 5.11
CA ARG A 64 -22.56 -16.21 5.14
C ARG A 64 -22.99 -16.23 6.60
N HIS A 65 -23.68 -15.16 7.00
CA HIS A 65 -24.34 -14.99 8.29
C HIS A 65 -25.29 -16.15 8.60
#